data_AF-A0AAJ2BL52-F1
#
_entry.id   AF-A0AAJ2BL52-F1
#
_cell.length_a   1.000
_cell.length_b   1.000
_cell.length_c   1.000
_cell.angle_alpha   90.00
_cell.angle_beta   90.00
_cell.angle_gamma   90.00
#
_symmetry.space_group_name_H-M   'P 1'
#
loop_
_entity.id
_entity.type
_entity.pdbx_description
1 polymer ?
#
loop_
_entity_poly.entity_id
_entity_poly.type
_entity_poly.pdbx_seq_one_letter_code
_entity_poly.pdbx_strand_id
1 'polypeptide(L)'
;MGDDVYANTAKGNEPAWSTVRSRFWKNEAAAPGAAEKYGSENITRMSGGSAPQRYNADKCGLESMELSHEPIPARDGGKEFVPRWPQDHAAVDPFRKPGIDIYGKTFFNFSAYLWCAY
;
A
#
# COMPACT_ATOMS: atom_id res chain seq x y z
N MET A 1 12.84 -15.73 0.34
CA MET A 1 12.06 -15.95 1.58
C MET A 1 12.12 -14.67 2.38
N GLY A 2 10.99 -14.22 2.93
CA GLY A 2 10.91 -13.07 3.84
C GLY A 2 10.61 -13.53 5.26
N ASP A 3 10.93 -12.69 6.24
CA ASP A 3 10.68 -12.98 7.65
C ASP A 3 9.17 -13.08 7.95
N ASP A 4 8.78 -13.88 8.95
CA ASP A 4 7.40 -13.89 9.43
C ASP A 4 7.03 -12.50 9.98
N VAL A 5 6.10 -11.84 9.28
CA VAL A 5 5.64 -10.50 9.60
C VAL A 5 4.90 -10.45 10.96
N TYR A 6 4.30 -11.57 11.39
CA TYR A 6 3.58 -11.70 12.64
C TYR A 6 4.43 -12.24 13.79
N ALA A 7 5.70 -12.58 13.55
CA ALA A 7 6.61 -13.02 14.60
C ALA A 7 6.60 -12.05 15.79
N ASN A 8 6.67 -12.58 17.01
CA ASN A 8 6.69 -11.75 18.21
C ASN A 8 7.82 -10.71 18.14
N THR A 9 7.57 -9.55 18.72
CA THR A 9 8.60 -8.53 18.90
C THR A 9 9.73 -9.09 19.77
N ALA A 10 10.90 -8.43 19.77
CA ALA A 10 12.03 -8.85 20.62
C ALA A 10 11.68 -8.93 22.12
N LYS A 11 10.61 -8.24 22.55
CA LYS A 11 10.09 -8.27 23.92
C LYS A 11 9.10 -9.42 24.17
N GLY A 12 8.84 -10.28 23.18
CA GLY A 12 7.89 -11.40 23.26
C GLY A 12 6.43 -11.04 23.01
N ASN A 13 6.10 -9.76 22.76
CA ASN A 13 4.72 -9.33 22.50
C ASN A 13 4.32 -9.55 21.04
N GLU A 14 3.02 -9.72 20.80
CA GLU A 14 2.45 -9.66 19.45
C GLU A 14 2.75 -8.32 18.78
N PRO A 15 3.08 -8.30 17.48
CA PRO A 15 3.41 -7.07 16.78
C PRO A 15 2.17 -6.20 16.54
N ALA A 16 2.31 -4.90 16.70
CA ALA A 16 1.31 -3.96 16.21
C ALA A 16 1.21 -3.99 14.67
N TRP A 17 0.07 -3.60 14.12
CA TRP A 17 -0.13 -3.57 12.66
C TRP A 17 0.93 -2.75 11.91
N SER A 18 1.40 -1.64 12.48
CA SER A 18 2.49 -0.85 11.89
C SER A 18 3.80 -1.64 11.79
N THR A 19 4.09 -2.51 12.74
CA THR A 19 5.24 -3.42 12.72
C THR A 19 5.07 -4.48 11.62
N VAL A 20 3.89 -5.09 11.51
CA VAL A 20 3.57 -6.06 10.45
C VAL A 20 3.78 -5.43 9.07
N ARG A 21 3.20 -4.24 8.83
CA ARG A 21 3.40 -3.48 7.58
C ARG A 21 4.86 -3.18 7.29
N SER A 22 5.60 -2.73 8.31
CA SER A 22 7.02 -2.39 8.16
C SER A 22 7.84 -3.61 7.74
N ARG A 23 7.61 -4.76 8.39
CA ARG A 23 8.27 -6.02 8.05
C ARG A 23 7.90 -6.49 6.65
N PHE A 24 6.63 -6.40 6.27
CA PHE A 24 6.19 -6.78 4.94
C PHE A 24 6.94 -6.02 3.84
N TRP A 25 7.03 -4.68 3.93
CA TRP A 25 7.72 -3.90 2.92
C TRP A 25 9.23 -4.16 2.88
N LYS A 26 9.85 -4.43 4.03
CA LYS A 26 11.25 -4.87 4.08
C LYS A 26 11.46 -6.19 3.36
N ASN A 27 10.57 -7.15 3.57
CA ASN A 27 10.60 -8.43 2.88
C ASN A 27 10.41 -8.26 1.36
N GLU A 28 9.45 -7.44 0.93
CA GLU A 28 9.23 -7.16 -0.49
C GLU A 28 10.44 -6.46 -1.14
N ALA A 29 11.12 -5.54 -0.43
CA ALA A 29 12.34 -4.91 -0.92
C ALA A 29 13.52 -5.89 -1.09
N ALA A 30 13.58 -6.93 -0.26
CA ALA A 30 14.62 -7.95 -0.32
C ALA A 30 14.33 -9.05 -1.36
N ALA A 31 13.14 -9.05 -1.97
CA ALA A 31 12.76 -10.06 -2.95
C ALA A 31 13.54 -9.88 -4.28
N PRO A 32 13.92 -10.98 -4.96
CA PRO A 32 14.45 -10.89 -6.32
C PRO A 32 13.46 -10.19 -7.25
N GLY A 33 13.93 -9.27 -8.10
CA GLY A 33 13.06 -8.52 -9.01
C GLY A 33 12.35 -7.31 -8.38
N ALA A 34 12.64 -6.98 -7.10
CA ALA A 34 11.95 -5.90 -6.42
C ALA A 34 12.18 -4.54 -7.08
N ALA A 35 13.41 -4.25 -7.50
CA ALA A 35 13.76 -2.97 -8.12
C ALA A 35 13.02 -2.78 -9.46
N GLU A 36 12.85 -3.87 -10.21
CA GLU A 36 12.11 -3.90 -11.46
C GLU A 36 10.60 -3.72 -11.23
N LYS A 37 10.06 -4.29 -10.14
CA LYS A 37 8.64 -4.22 -9.79
C LYS A 37 8.24 -2.85 -9.22
N TYR A 38 9.08 -2.27 -8.35
CA TYR A 38 8.72 -1.09 -7.56
C TYR A 38 9.50 0.18 -7.95
N GLY A 39 10.59 0.05 -8.69
CA GLY A 39 11.53 1.13 -9.00
C GLY A 39 12.56 1.34 -7.88
N SER A 40 13.80 1.66 -8.28
CA SER A 40 14.94 1.80 -7.36
C SER A 40 14.73 2.81 -6.24
N GLU A 41 14.04 3.93 -6.52
CA GLU A 41 13.71 4.94 -5.51
C GLU A 41 12.82 4.39 -4.38
N ASN A 42 11.89 3.50 -4.73
CA ASN A 42 11.00 2.88 -3.77
C ASN A 42 11.69 1.79 -2.95
N ILE A 43 12.72 1.12 -3.48
CA ILE A 43 13.49 0.12 -2.72
C ILE A 43 14.11 0.73 -1.48
N THR A 44 14.63 1.96 -1.56
CA THR A 44 15.17 2.67 -0.38
C THR A 44 14.10 2.93 0.68
N ARG A 45 12.87 3.26 0.27
CA ARG A 45 11.73 3.46 1.19
C ARG A 45 11.30 2.15 1.83
N MET A 46 11.19 1.11 1.02
CA MET A 46 10.72 -0.22 1.41
C MET A 46 11.71 -0.96 2.30
N SER A 47 13.02 -0.81 2.08
CA SER A 47 14.04 -1.34 3.00
C SER A 47 14.00 -0.67 4.39
N GLY A 48 13.48 0.57 4.46
CA GLY A 48 13.12 1.23 5.72
C GLY A 48 11.78 0.75 6.32
N GLY A 49 11.01 -0.04 5.60
CA GLY A 49 9.68 -0.53 5.98
C GLY A 49 8.53 0.42 5.62
N SER A 50 8.77 1.39 4.74
CA SER A 50 7.71 2.24 4.19
C SER A 50 7.16 1.66 2.90
N ALA A 51 5.88 1.91 2.61
CA ALA A 51 5.29 1.50 1.35
C ALA A 51 5.93 2.23 0.15
N PRO A 52 5.95 1.59 -1.04
CA PRO A 52 6.31 2.28 -2.27
C PRO A 52 5.31 3.40 -2.57
N GLN A 53 5.77 4.42 -3.28
CA GLN A 53 4.98 5.54 -3.73
C GLN A 53 4.93 5.63 -5.25
N ARG A 54 3.85 6.23 -5.75
CA ARG A 54 3.73 6.67 -7.13
C ARG A 54 3.13 8.06 -7.19
N TYR A 55 3.40 8.76 -8.29
CA TYR A 55 2.61 9.92 -8.65
C TYR A 55 1.22 9.49 -9.13
N ASN A 56 0.19 10.15 -8.62
CA ASN A 56 -1.19 9.99 -9.04
C ASN A 56 -1.69 11.33 -9.59
N ALA A 57 -1.99 11.35 -10.89
CA ALA A 57 -2.45 12.55 -11.59
C ALA A 57 -3.85 13.00 -11.12
N ASP A 58 -4.76 12.06 -10.84
CA ASP A 58 -6.11 12.38 -10.36
C ASP A 58 -6.10 13.08 -8.99
N LYS A 59 -5.03 12.87 -8.21
CA LYS A 59 -4.76 13.51 -6.90
C LYS A 59 -3.78 14.67 -6.96
N CYS A 60 -3.15 14.91 -8.11
CA CYS A 60 -2.06 15.87 -8.23
C CYS A 60 -0.91 15.64 -7.24
N GLY A 61 -0.59 14.40 -6.89
CA GLY A 61 0.32 14.15 -5.79
C GLY A 61 0.79 12.72 -5.64
N LEU A 62 1.73 12.53 -4.71
CA LEU A 62 2.23 11.21 -4.36
C LEU A 62 1.21 10.45 -3.51
N GLU A 63 1.00 9.19 -3.84
CA GLU A 63 0.28 8.26 -3.00
C GLU A 63 1.13 7.04 -2.67
N SER A 64 0.80 6.37 -1.57
CA SER A 64 1.50 5.17 -1.11
C SER A 64 0.62 3.95 -1.33
N MET A 65 1.24 2.81 -1.60
CA MET A 65 0.55 1.53 -1.69
C MET A 65 0.00 1.10 -0.31
N GLU A 66 -1.09 0.37 -0.32
CA GLU A 66 -1.80 -0.16 0.85
C GLU A 66 -1.69 -1.69 0.92
N LEU A 67 -1.96 -2.26 2.10
CA LEU A 67 -2.15 -3.70 2.28
C LEU A 67 -3.64 -3.95 2.54
N SER A 68 -4.34 -4.49 1.54
CA SER A 68 -5.74 -4.85 1.65
C SER A 68 -5.88 -6.21 2.32
N HIS A 69 -6.78 -6.36 3.30
CA HIS A 69 -7.01 -7.67 3.93
C HIS A 69 -8.00 -8.46 3.08
N GLU A 70 -7.51 -9.51 2.44
CA GLU A 70 -8.24 -10.36 1.51
C GLU A 70 -7.85 -11.83 1.72
N PRO A 71 -8.77 -12.78 1.50
CA PRO A 71 -10.19 -12.57 1.18
C PRO A 71 -11.05 -12.19 2.41
N ILE A 72 -10.51 -12.35 3.62
CA ILE A 72 -11.21 -12.05 4.87
C ILE A 72 -10.80 -10.65 5.35
N PRO A 73 -11.75 -9.72 5.59
CA PRO A 73 -11.44 -8.40 6.13
C PRO A 73 -10.79 -8.46 7.52
N ALA A 74 -9.97 -7.46 7.87
CA ALA A 74 -9.32 -7.39 9.18
C ALA A 74 -10.31 -7.40 10.36
N ARG A 75 -11.47 -6.75 10.21
CA ARG A 75 -12.53 -6.73 11.24
C ARG A 75 -13.12 -8.10 11.55
N ASP A 76 -12.99 -9.04 10.61
CA ASP A 76 -13.46 -10.41 10.72
C ASP A 76 -12.29 -11.38 11.05
N GLY A 77 -11.11 -10.84 11.38
CA GLY A 77 -9.93 -11.61 11.81
C GLY A 77 -9.01 -12.06 10.68
N GLY A 78 -9.19 -11.58 9.45
CA GLY A 78 -8.28 -11.88 8.35
C GLY A 78 -6.85 -11.40 8.60
N LYS A 79 -5.87 -12.24 8.24
CA LYS A 79 -4.43 -11.95 8.39
C LYS A 79 -3.66 -11.91 7.07
N GLU A 80 -4.27 -12.44 6.02
CA GLU A 80 -3.72 -12.35 4.67
C GLU A 80 -3.95 -10.96 4.13
N PHE A 81 -2.99 -10.46 3.35
CA PHE A 81 -3.12 -9.16 2.73
C PHE A 81 -2.43 -9.08 1.37
N VAL A 82 -3.00 -8.24 0.50
CA VAL A 82 -2.56 -8.02 -0.87
C VAL A 82 -2.11 -6.56 -1.04
N PRO A 83 -0.89 -6.31 -1.56
CA PRO A 83 -0.45 -4.97 -1.92
C PRO A 83 -1.31 -4.36 -3.03
N ARG A 84 -1.91 -3.19 -2.80
CA ARG A 84 -2.73 -2.50 -3.80
C ARG A 84 -2.52 -1.00 -3.77
N TRP A 85 -2.65 -0.35 -4.91
CA TRP A 85 -2.84 1.08 -4.90
C TRP A 85 -4.23 1.44 -4.36
N PRO A 86 -4.41 2.63 -3.75
CA PRO A 86 -5.68 3.00 -3.12
C PRO A 86 -6.91 2.87 -4.03
N GLN A 87 -6.76 3.12 -5.33
CA GLN A 87 -7.83 3.01 -6.33
C GLN A 87 -8.21 1.55 -6.59
N ASP A 88 -7.20 0.68 -6.73
CA ASP A 88 -7.41 -0.75 -6.93
C ASP A 88 -8.04 -1.39 -5.69
N HIS A 89 -7.67 -0.92 -4.50
CA HIS A 89 -8.28 -1.35 -3.25
C HIS A 89 -9.76 -0.94 -3.17
N ALA A 90 -10.08 0.29 -3.56
CA ALA A 90 -11.46 0.79 -3.58
C ALA A 90 -12.37 0.11 -4.61
N ALA A 91 -11.78 -0.46 -5.68
CA ALA A 91 -12.52 -1.23 -6.66
C ALA A 91 -13.02 -2.58 -6.10
N VAL A 92 -12.35 -3.14 -5.09
CA VAL A 92 -12.67 -4.46 -4.51
C VAL A 92 -13.28 -4.40 -3.11
N ASP A 93 -12.99 -3.35 -2.33
CA ASP A 93 -13.58 -3.12 -1.01
C ASP A 93 -14.57 -1.93 -1.05
N PRO A 94 -15.89 -2.18 -1.02
CA PRO A 94 -16.91 -1.12 -1.02
C PRO A 94 -16.80 -0.13 0.16
N PHE A 95 -16.11 -0.50 1.24
CA PHE A 95 -15.90 0.37 2.40
C PHE A 95 -14.69 1.29 2.24
N ARG A 96 -13.81 1.03 1.26
CA ARG A 96 -12.59 1.82 1.01
C ARG A 96 -12.90 3.05 0.16
N LYS A 97 -12.75 4.24 0.75
CA LYS A 97 -12.89 5.54 0.06
C LYS A 97 -11.53 6.23 -0.11
N PRO A 98 -10.85 6.14 -1.28
CA PRO A 98 -9.45 6.53 -1.44
C PRO A 98 -9.19 8.05 -1.47
N GLY A 99 -10.14 8.83 -0.97
CA GLY A 99 -10.20 10.28 -1.06
C GLY A 99 -11.07 10.74 -2.21
N ILE A 100 -10.99 12.02 -2.49
CA ILE A 100 -11.66 12.71 -3.57
C ILE A 100 -10.60 13.16 -4.57
N ASP A 101 -10.90 13.14 -5.87
CA ASP A 101 -10.03 13.70 -6.90
C ASP A 101 -9.95 15.24 -6.80
N ILE A 102 -9.11 15.87 -7.62
CA ILE A 102 -8.99 17.33 -7.65
C ILE A 102 -10.31 18.07 -7.98
N TYR A 103 -11.34 17.38 -8.46
CA TYR A 103 -12.63 17.95 -8.86
C TYR A 103 -13.76 17.71 -7.86
N GLY A 104 -13.47 17.22 -6.66
CA GLY A 104 -14.53 16.98 -5.68
C GLY A 104 -15.29 15.67 -5.88
N LYS A 105 -14.88 14.82 -6.84
CA LYS A 105 -15.55 13.55 -7.16
C LYS A 105 -14.84 12.35 -6.54
N THR A 106 -15.62 11.33 -6.18
CA THR A 106 -15.06 10.01 -5.89
C THR A 106 -14.50 9.41 -7.18
N PHE A 107 -13.38 8.69 -7.09
CA PHE A 107 -12.62 8.10 -8.21
C PHE A 107 -13.39 7.07 -9.08
N PHE A 108 -14.71 6.96 -8.93
CA PHE A 108 -15.60 6.17 -9.80
C PHE A 108 -15.96 6.87 -11.12
N ASN A 109 -15.41 8.05 -11.43
CA ASN A 109 -15.67 8.75 -12.68
C ASN A 109 -14.38 9.08 -13.44
N PHE A 110 -14.23 8.49 -14.63
CA PHE A 110 -13.16 8.76 -15.60
C PHE A 110 -13.19 10.22 -16.05
N SER A 111 -12.19 11.03 -15.67
CA SER A 111 -11.59 12.12 -16.49
C SER A 111 -10.85 13.14 -15.62
N ALA A 112 -9.56 12.93 -15.34
CA ALA A 112 -8.69 13.94 -14.73
C ALA A 112 -7.28 13.93 -15.33
N TYR A 113 -7.15 14.25 -16.63
CA TYR A 113 -5.84 14.23 -17.32
C TYR A 113 -5.19 15.60 -17.57
N LEU A 114 -5.79 16.75 -17.21
CA LEU A 114 -5.30 18.05 -17.72
C LEU A 114 -4.79 19.10 -16.69
N TRP A 115 -4.87 18.89 -15.38
CA TRP A 115 -4.71 19.99 -14.42
C TRP A 115 -3.49 19.93 -13.49
N CYS A 116 -2.62 18.94 -13.64
CA CYS A 116 -1.49 18.74 -12.73
C CYS A 116 -0.10 19.02 -13.32
N ALA A 117 -0.08 19.59 -14.53
CA ALA A 117 1.15 19.90 -15.27
C ALA A 117 1.50 21.41 -15.28
N TYR A 118 0.85 22.23 -14.44
CA TYR A 118 1.12 23.67 -14.29
C TYR A 118 1.20 24.09 -12.82
#